data_AF-I4Z3D1-F1
#
_entry.id   AF-I4Z3D1-F1
#
_cell.length_a   1.000
_cell.length_b   1.000
_cell.length_c   1.000
_cell.angle_alpha   90.00
_cell.angle_beta   90.00
_cell.angle_gamma   90.00
#
_symmetry.space_group_name_H-M   'P 1'
#
loop_
_entity.id
_entity.type
_entity.pdbx_description
1 polymer ?
#
loop_
_entity_poly.entity_id
_entity_poly.type
_entity_poly.pdbx_seq_one_letter_code
_entity_poly.pdbx_strand_id
1 'polypeptide(L)'
;MRTPHLRAISAPQTLQVALYARVSSDQQAEHHTIDSQLAELIARAQQEGHCIRDDLRFIDNGHSGASLIRPALERLRDLVALSAIDLVYVHAPDRLARSYAHQVLLLEEFAHAGTQVIFLNHPIGTTPEDSLLLQLQGMFAEYERAKVLERSRRGKRHRAHTGAVSVLSRAPFGYRYITREAGGGDARYEIDEEAARIVRQIFTWVGHERLTLAGVCRRLQDSELPSPTGRRHWSRAMIHSMLLNPAYAGQALYGRRQSVPWRPPLHPPRGHDGLP
;
A
#
# COMPACT_ATOMS: atom_id res chain seq x y z
N MET A 1 -5.20 -5.70 36.56
CA MET A 1 -5.19 -4.22 36.42
C MET A 1 -3.80 -3.77 35.99
N ARG A 2 -3.58 -3.55 34.69
CA ARG A 2 -2.48 -2.73 34.15
C ARG A 2 -3.06 -1.94 32.98
N THR A 3 -3.24 -0.66 33.24
CA THR A 3 -3.83 0.35 32.36
C THR A 3 -2.94 0.54 31.13
N PRO A 4 -3.50 0.60 29.92
CA PRO A 4 -2.77 1.03 28.74
C PRO A 4 -2.49 2.53 28.85
N HIS A 5 -1.24 2.93 28.62
CA HIS A 5 -0.91 4.33 28.39
C HIS A 5 -1.55 4.75 27.07
N LEU A 6 -2.76 5.31 27.15
CA LEU A 6 -3.29 6.19 26.12
C LEU A 6 -2.25 7.28 25.89
N ARG A 7 -1.74 7.40 24.66
CA ARG A 7 -1.15 8.66 24.21
C ARG A 7 -2.22 9.72 24.40
N ALA A 8 -1.92 10.66 25.29
CA ALA A 8 -2.70 11.87 25.47
C ALA A 8 -2.98 12.50 24.09
N ILE A 9 -4.20 12.98 23.91
CA ILE A 9 -4.61 13.81 22.79
C ILE A 9 -3.77 15.09 22.90
N SER A 10 -2.65 15.11 22.19
CA SER A 10 -1.79 16.30 22.10
C SER A 10 -2.48 17.29 21.18
N ALA A 11 -2.39 18.58 21.52
CA ALA A 11 -2.95 19.76 20.86
C ALA A 11 -3.00 19.68 19.31
N PRO A 12 -3.92 20.42 18.64
CA PRO A 12 -3.99 20.44 17.17
C PRO A 12 -2.58 20.61 16.59
N GLN A 13 -2.11 19.58 15.87
CA GLN A 13 -0.76 19.56 15.33
C GLN A 13 -0.62 20.75 14.38
N THR A 14 0.14 21.75 14.81
CA THR A 14 0.41 22.92 14.00
C THR A 14 1.43 22.49 12.95
N LEU A 15 0.95 22.28 11.72
CA LEU A 15 1.79 21.90 10.58
C LEU A 15 3.02 22.81 10.51
N GLN A 16 4.21 22.21 10.46
CA GLN A 16 5.46 22.92 10.23
C GLN A 16 5.61 23.18 8.73
N VAL A 17 5.43 24.44 8.35
CA VAL A 17 5.41 24.85 6.95
C VAL A 17 6.64 25.69 6.63
N ALA A 18 7.36 25.28 5.60
CA ALA A 18 8.50 25.98 5.05
C ALA A 18 8.19 26.54 3.65
N LEU A 19 9.01 27.47 3.20
CA LEU A 19 9.07 27.85 1.80
C LEU A 19 10.51 27.75 1.28
N TYR A 20 10.63 27.53 -0.02
CA TYR A 20 11.90 27.54 -0.71
C TYR A 20 11.81 28.40 -1.98
N ALA A 21 12.74 29.36 -2.10
CA ALA A 21 12.84 30.27 -3.22
C ALA A 21 14.28 30.33 -3.76
N ARG A 22 14.42 30.48 -5.08
CA ARG A 22 15.72 30.55 -5.77
C ARG A 22 15.69 31.51 -6.95
N VAL A 23 16.73 32.33 -7.05
CA VAL A 23 17.06 33.10 -8.25
C VAL A 23 18.53 32.91 -8.60
N SER A 24 18.84 32.77 -9.90
CA SER A 24 20.22 32.88 -10.38
C SER A 24 20.56 34.34 -10.65
N SER A 25 21.85 34.70 -10.61
CA SER A 25 22.35 36.05 -10.94
C SER A 25 21.76 36.58 -12.25
N ASP A 26 21.71 35.74 -13.28
CA ASP A 26 21.24 36.12 -14.62
C ASP A 26 19.73 36.39 -14.65
N GLN A 27 18.97 35.74 -13.78
CA GLN A 27 17.51 35.90 -13.69
C GLN A 27 17.09 37.10 -12.85
N GLN A 28 17.99 37.67 -12.04
CA GLN A 28 17.73 38.93 -11.35
C GLN A 28 17.55 40.09 -12.34
N ALA A 29 18.15 40.00 -13.53
CA ALA A 29 18.00 40.98 -14.60
C ALA A 29 16.67 40.83 -15.39
N GLU A 30 16.05 39.66 -15.37
CA GLU A 30 14.93 39.26 -16.25
C GLU A 30 13.57 39.13 -15.51
N HIS A 31 13.18 40.12 -14.70
CA HIS A 31 11.76 40.36 -14.32
C HIS A 31 11.12 39.62 -13.13
N HIS A 32 11.81 38.76 -12.37
CA HIS A 32 11.23 38.21 -11.12
C HIS A 32 12.21 38.26 -9.95
N THR A 33 12.12 39.33 -9.14
CA THR A 33 12.91 39.46 -7.91
C THR A 33 12.54 38.36 -6.92
N ILE A 34 13.50 37.98 -6.07
CA ILE A 34 13.24 36.97 -5.03
C ILE A 34 12.09 37.40 -4.11
N ASP A 35 11.96 38.70 -3.88
CA ASP A 35 10.92 39.30 -3.03
C ASP A 35 9.51 39.07 -3.59
N SER A 36 9.33 39.13 -4.91
CA SER A 36 8.01 38.87 -5.52
C SER A 36 7.60 37.41 -5.35
N GLN A 37 8.55 36.48 -5.55
CA GLN A 37 8.31 35.04 -5.34
C GLN A 37 7.95 34.74 -3.88
N LEU A 38 8.67 35.36 -2.94
CA LEU A 38 8.40 35.20 -1.51
C LEU A 38 7.03 35.74 -1.13
N ALA A 39 6.66 36.92 -1.61
CA ALA A 39 5.35 37.52 -1.35
C ALA A 39 4.22 36.62 -1.85
N GLU A 40 4.35 36.06 -3.06
CA GLU A 40 3.38 35.13 -3.62
C GLU A 40 3.29 33.84 -2.79
N LEU A 41 4.42 33.23 -2.42
CA LEU A 41 4.49 32.02 -1.60
C LEU A 41 3.81 32.20 -0.25
N ILE A 42 4.10 33.33 0.42
CA ILE A 42 3.51 33.68 1.70
C ILE A 42 2.00 33.92 1.55
N ALA A 43 1.58 34.65 0.52
CA ALA A 43 0.17 34.90 0.26
C ALA A 43 -0.60 33.60 0.01
N ARG A 44 -0.05 32.65 -0.76
CA ARG A 44 -0.66 31.35 -1.01
C ARG A 44 -0.79 30.53 0.27
N ALA A 45 0.27 30.45 1.07
CA ALA A 45 0.23 29.73 2.34
C ALA A 45 -0.83 30.32 3.29
N GLN A 46 -0.93 31.65 3.37
CA GLN A 46 -1.95 32.34 4.16
C GLN A 46 -3.38 32.05 3.68
N GLN A 47 -3.61 32.00 2.37
CA GLN A 47 -4.91 31.62 1.78
C GLN A 47 -5.33 30.20 2.16
N GLU A 48 -4.38 29.28 2.30
CA GLU A 48 -4.60 27.89 2.71
C GLU A 48 -4.60 27.70 4.24
N GLY A 49 -4.49 28.78 5.02
CA GLY A 49 -4.50 28.75 6.49
C GLY A 49 -3.18 28.31 7.12
N HIS A 50 -2.10 28.30 6.35
CA HIS A 50 -0.76 27.94 6.80
C HIS A 50 0.06 29.18 7.17
N CYS A 51 0.79 29.09 8.29
CA CYS A 51 1.69 30.14 8.74
C CYS A 51 3.15 29.70 8.53
N ILE A 52 3.92 30.50 7.81
CA ILE A 52 5.35 30.24 7.54
C ILE A 52 6.19 31.15 8.43
N ARG A 53 6.88 30.54 9.41
CA ARG A 53 7.83 31.24 10.27
C ARG A 53 9.02 31.75 9.45
N ASP A 54 9.62 32.85 9.88
CA ASP A 54 10.76 33.47 9.20
C ASP A 54 11.98 32.53 9.14
N ASP A 55 12.19 31.69 10.16
CA ASP A 55 13.28 30.72 10.24
C ASP A 55 13.12 29.52 9.29
N LEU A 56 11.90 29.29 8.78
CA LEU A 56 11.58 28.26 7.79
C LEU A 56 11.47 28.80 6.35
N ARG A 57 12.07 29.98 6.11
CA ARG A 57 12.22 30.55 4.76
C ARG A 57 13.61 30.24 4.22
N PHE A 58 13.67 29.35 3.23
CA PHE A 58 14.92 28.91 2.61
C PHE A 58 15.10 29.65 1.28
N ILE A 59 16.12 30.49 1.20
CA ILE A 59 16.32 31.41 0.08
C ILE A 59 17.74 31.24 -0.47
N ASP A 60 17.84 30.76 -1.71
CA ASP A 60 19.11 30.65 -2.43
C ASP A 60 19.20 31.76 -3.50
N ASN A 61 19.94 32.82 -3.17
CA ASN A 61 20.17 33.97 -4.06
C ASN A 61 21.51 33.83 -4.80
N GLY A 62 21.51 33.95 -6.13
CA GLY A 62 22.71 33.81 -6.96
C GLY A 62 23.14 32.36 -7.23
N HIS A 63 22.29 31.37 -6.91
CA HIS A 63 22.61 29.95 -7.10
C HIS A 63 21.96 29.35 -8.35
N SER A 64 22.76 28.58 -9.10
CA SER A 64 22.29 27.82 -10.26
C SER A 64 21.42 26.64 -9.83
N GLY A 65 20.26 26.50 -10.46
CA GLY A 65 19.38 25.33 -10.27
C GLY A 65 19.95 24.03 -10.86
N ALA A 66 21.08 24.06 -11.57
CA ALA A 66 21.73 22.85 -12.07
C ALA A 66 22.44 22.05 -10.97
N SER A 67 22.85 22.72 -9.88
CA SER A 67 23.52 22.08 -8.73
C SER A 67 22.53 21.74 -7.64
N LEU A 68 22.78 20.67 -6.87
CA LEU A 68 22.11 20.40 -5.60
C LEU A 68 22.83 21.02 -4.40
N ILE A 69 24.10 21.36 -4.56
CA ILE A 69 24.94 21.98 -3.52
C ILE A 69 24.55 23.46 -3.43
N ARG A 70 23.68 23.76 -2.48
CA ARG A 70 23.05 25.08 -2.29
C ARG A 70 22.74 25.28 -0.81
N PRO A 71 23.23 26.37 -0.17
CA PRO A 71 23.17 26.50 1.28
C PRO A 71 21.76 26.48 1.87
N ALA A 72 20.78 27.11 1.24
CA ALA A 72 19.41 27.12 1.78
C ALA A 72 18.69 25.79 1.51
N LEU A 73 18.89 25.20 0.32
CA LEU A 73 18.36 23.87 0.04
C LEU A 73 18.95 22.79 0.96
N GLU A 74 20.26 22.83 1.25
CA GLU A 74 20.90 21.87 2.15
C GLU A 74 20.29 21.95 3.56
N ARG A 75 20.12 23.17 4.11
CA ARG A 75 19.44 23.35 5.40
C ARG A 75 17.99 22.87 5.38
N LEU A 76 17.28 23.09 4.27
CA LEU A 76 15.93 22.55 4.10
C LEU A 76 15.94 21.02 4.12
N ARG A 77 16.84 20.39 3.36
CA ARG A 77 17.00 18.94 3.29
C ARG A 77 17.34 18.34 4.65
N ASP A 78 18.21 18.99 5.42
CA ASP A 78 18.55 18.54 6.77
C ASP A 78 17.33 18.54 7.69
N LEU A 79 16.52 19.61 7.67
CA LEU A 79 15.31 19.69 8.48
C LEU A 79 14.21 18.73 8.02
N VAL A 80 14.10 18.52 6.71
CA VAL A 80 13.23 17.50 6.14
C VAL A 80 13.67 16.11 6.59
N ALA A 81 14.97 15.78 6.53
CA ALA A 81 15.50 14.50 6.99
C ALA A 81 15.26 14.25 8.49
N LEU A 82 15.12 15.31 9.29
CA LEU A 82 14.72 15.25 10.70
C LEU A 82 13.20 15.16 10.92
N SER A 83 12.40 15.09 9.85
CA SER A 83 10.93 15.19 9.87
C SER A 83 10.42 16.43 10.62
N ALA A 84 11.16 17.53 10.55
CA ALA A 84 10.82 18.79 11.23
C ALA A 84 9.95 19.73 10.37
N ILE A 85 9.63 19.32 9.13
CA ILE A 85 8.85 20.07 8.15
C ILE A 85 7.79 19.14 7.57
N ASP A 86 6.53 19.54 7.65
CA ASP A 86 5.40 18.79 7.08
C ASP A 86 5.13 19.23 5.64
N LEU A 87 5.34 20.51 5.33
CA LEU A 87 4.95 21.12 4.06
C LEU A 87 6.01 22.11 3.55
N VAL A 88 6.33 22.05 2.26
CA VAL A 88 7.25 23.00 1.60
C VAL A 88 6.54 23.66 0.43
N TYR A 89 6.41 24.98 0.47
CA TYR A 89 5.97 25.77 -0.66
C TYR A 89 7.14 26.14 -1.56
N VAL A 90 6.98 25.93 -2.85
CA VAL A 90 7.94 26.32 -3.88
C VAL A 90 7.17 27.03 -4.99
N HIS A 91 7.80 28.00 -5.66
CA HIS A 91 7.09 28.76 -6.70
C HIS A 91 6.77 27.89 -7.93
N ALA A 92 7.77 27.15 -8.43
CA ALA A 92 7.66 26.22 -9.56
C ALA A 92 8.74 25.12 -9.51
N PRO A 93 8.60 23.98 -10.23
CA PRO A 93 9.57 22.88 -10.19
C PRO A 93 11.00 23.27 -10.59
N ASP A 94 11.17 24.15 -11.57
CA ASP A 94 12.46 24.67 -12.02
C ASP A 94 13.16 25.54 -10.95
N ARG A 95 12.38 26.10 -10.02
CA ARG A 95 12.89 26.82 -8.85
C ARG A 95 13.51 25.85 -7.85
N LEU A 96 12.91 24.67 -7.66
CA LEU A 96 13.46 23.57 -6.86
C LEU A 96 14.76 23.01 -7.47
N ALA A 97 14.76 22.69 -8.76
CA ALA A 97 15.97 22.32 -9.51
C ALA A 97 15.74 22.47 -11.03
N ARG A 98 16.77 22.86 -11.79
CA ARG A 98 16.68 22.97 -13.26
C ARG A 98 16.75 21.61 -13.95
N SER A 99 17.51 20.67 -13.39
CA SER A 99 17.58 19.29 -13.89
C SER A 99 16.40 18.49 -13.37
N TYR A 100 15.71 17.82 -14.29
CA TYR A 100 14.59 16.94 -13.96
C TYR A 100 15.00 15.82 -13.00
N ALA A 101 16.16 15.20 -13.19
CA ALA A 101 16.68 14.16 -12.29
C ALA A 101 16.86 14.67 -10.85
N HIS A 102 17.28 15.93 -10.70
CA HIS A 102 17.41 16.56 -9.39
C HIS A 102 16.05 16.89 -8.77
N GLN A 103 15.05 17.26 -9.58
CA GLN A 103 13.69 17.47 -9.08
C GLN A 103 13.12 16.17 -8.51
N VAL A 104 13.21 15.07 -9.26
CA VAL A 104 12.73 13.75 -8.83
C VAL A 104 13.42 13.30 -7.54
N LEU A 105 14.75 13.43 -7.47
CA LEU A 105 15.52 13.06 -6.27
C LEU A 105 15.03 13.83 -5.02
N LEU A 106 14.85 15.15 -5.13
CA LEU A 106 14.41 15.98 -4.01
C LEU A 106 12.97 15.66 -3.59
N LEU A 107 12.07 15.42 -4.55
CA LEU A 107 10.69 15.03 -4.25
C LEU A 107 10.63 13.65 -3.57
N GLU A 108 11.44 12.70 -4.00
CA GLU A 108 11.56 11.39 -3.36
C GLU A 108 12.11 11.49 -1.93
N GLU A 109 13.17 12.27 -1.75
CA GLU A 109 13.78 12.53 -0.44
C GLU A 109 12.77 13.13 0.54
N PHE A 110 12.00 14.13 0.09
CA PHE A 110 11.01 14.81 0.92
C PHE A 110 9.82 13.92 1.24
N ALA A 111 9.31 13.19 0.26
CA ALA A 111 8.21 12.24 0.46
C ALA A 111 8.61 11.11 1.42
N HIS A 112 9.85 10.61 1.34
CA HIS A 112 10.34 9.57 2.25
C HIS A 112 10.37 10.03 3.71
N ALA A 113 10.63 11.32 3.94
CA ALA A 113 10.63 11.94 5.26
C ALA A 113 9.24 12.38 5.74
N GLY A 114 8.20 12.21 4.92
CA GLY A 114 6.82 12.61 5.22
C GLY A 114 6.49 14.07 4.90
N THR A 115 7.38 14.78 4.20
CA THR A 115 7.18 16.18 3.80
C THR A 115 6.50 16.27 2.44
N GLN A 116 5.43 17.06 2.34
CA GLN A 116 4.74 17.35 1.08
C GLN A 116 5.28 18.63 0.44
N VAL A 117 5.34 18.67 -0.90
CA VAL A 117 5.73 19.87 -1.67
C VAL A 117 4.52 20.44 -2.42
N ILE A 118 4.30 21.74 -2.30
CA ILE A 118 3.27 22.51 -3.02
C ILE A 118 3.94 23.50 -3.96
N PHE A 119 3.46 23.56 -5.21
CA PHE A 119 3.88 24.55 -6.20
C PHE A 119 2.80 25.62 -6.40
N LEU A 120 3.20 26.90 -6.54
CA LEU A 120 2.26 28.03 -6.68
C LEU A 120 1.69 28.19 -8.09
N ASN A 121 2.54 28.12 -9.11
CA ASN A 121 2.15 28.37 -10.50
C ASN A 121 1.47 27.17 -11.17
N HIS A 122 0.75 26.33 -10.40
CA HIS A 122 0.07 25.16 -10.94
C HIS A 122 -1.33 24.95 -10.35
N PRO A 123 -2.36 25.60 -10.91
CA PRO A 123 -3.71 25.07 -10.82
C PRO A 123 -3.75 23.74 -11.60
N ILE A 124 -3.91 22.64 -10.88
CA ILE A 124 -4.03 21.28 -11.44
C ILE A 124 -4.95 21.29 -12.68
N GLY A 125 -4.36 21.05 -13.86
CA GLY A 125 -5.07 20.47 -14.99
C GLY A 125 -5.32 21.32 -16.23
N THR A 126 -4.48 22.31 -16.58
CA THR A 126 -4.67 23.04 -17.86
C THR A 126 -3.43 23.18 -18.74
N THR A 127 -2.23 22.87 -18.27
CA THR A 127 -0.98 23.00 -19.06
C THR A 127 -0.28 21.65 -19.30
N PRO A 128 0.60 21.52 -20.32
CA PRO A 128 1.43 20.33 -20.52
C PRO A 128 2.23 19.90 -19.27
N GLU A 129 2.63 20.88 -18.46
CA GLU A 129 3.33 20.69 -17.19
C GLU A 129 2.43 20.06 -16.11
N ASP A 130 1.12 20.37 -16.09
CA ASP A 130 0.14 19.79 -15.14
C ASP A 130 -0.10 18.32 -15.45
N SER A 131 -0.17 18.01 -16.75
CA SER A 131 -0.27 16.64 -17.25
C SER A 131 0.95 15.83 -16.83
N LEU A 132 2.15 16.43 -16.84
CA LEU A 132 3.37 15.78 -16.40
C LEU A 132 3.39 15.56 -14.88
N LEU A 133 2.92 16.52 -14.08
CA LEU A 133 2.82 16.37 -12.62
C LEU A 133 1.82 15.27 -12.22
N LEU A 134 0.66 15.21 -12.89
CA LEU A 134 -0.33 14.15 -12.71
C LEU A 134 0.25 12.78 -13.12
N GLN A 135 0.98 12.71 -14.22
CA GLN A 135 1.67 11.49 -14.67
C GLN A 135 2.71 11.04 -13.65
N LEU A 136 3.47 11.97 -13.06
CA LEU A 136 4.45 11.67 -12.02
C LEU A 136 3.80 11.20 -10.73
N GLN A 137 2.73 11.85 -10.27
CA GLN A 137 1.96 11.38 -9.12
C GLN A 137 1.39 9.98 -9.36
N GLY A 138 0.91 9.70 -10.58
CA GLY A 138 0.50 8.36 -11.01
C GLY A 138 1.64 7.35 -10.92
N MET A 139 2.80 7.68 -11.47
CA MET A 139 4.00 6.84 -11.44
C MET A 139 4.49 6.57 -10.01
N PHE A 140 4.47 7.58 -9.13
CA PHE A 140 4.83 7.43 -7.72
C PHE A 140 3.80 6.57 -6.96
N ALA A 141 2.51 6.75 -7.22
CA ALA A 141 1.47 5.92 -6.62
C ALA A 141 1.61 4.45 -7.05
N GLU A 142 1.98 4.19 -8.31
CA GLU A 142 2.29 2.86 -8.83
C GLU A 142 3.56 2.28 -8.19
N TYR A 143 4.62 3.07 -8.06
CA TYR A 143 5.87 2.68 -7.41
C TYR A 143 5.66 2.32 -5.93
N GLU A 144 5.00 3.19 -5.16
CA GLU A 144 4.70 2.94 -3.75
C GLU A 144 3.82 1.70 -3.60
N ARG A 145 2.80 1.53 -4.46
CA ARG A 145 1.99 0.32 -4.49
C ARG A 145 2.84 -0.93 -4.76
N ALA A 146 3.77 -0.87 -5.70
CA ALA A 146 4.69 -1.97 -6.01
C ALA A 146 5.62 -2.27 -4.82
N LYS A 147 6.16 -1.25 -4.15
CA LYS A 147 6.99 -1.40 -2.94
C LYS A 147 6.22 -1.99 -1.76
N VAL A 148 5.02 -1.50 -1.48
CA VAL A 148 4.13 -2.05 -0.44
C VAL A 148 3.81 -3.51 -0.75
N LEU A 149 3.54 -3.85 -2.01
CA LEU A 149 3.28 -5.22 -2.44
C LEU A 149 4.52 -6.11 -2.26
N GLU A 150 5.71 -5.63 -2.63
CA GLU A 150 6.99 -6.34 -2.47
C GLU A 150 7.29 -6.61 -0.99
N ARG A 151 7.23 -5.58 -0.13
CA ARG A 151 7.40 -5.71 1.33
C ARG A 151 6.36 -6.67 1.93
N SER A 152 5.10 -6.57 1.52
CA SER A 152 4.03 -7.46 1.98
C SER A 152 4.28 -8.91 1.56
N ARG A 153 4.72 -9.15 0.31
CA ARG A 153 5.08 -10.50 -0.19
C ARG A 153 6.25 -11.08 0.59
N ARG A 154 7.30 -10.27 0.82
CA ARG A 154 8.47 -10.66 1.62
C ARG A 154 8.07 -11.03 3.05
N GLY A 155 7.28 -10.17 3.71
CA GLY A 155 6.79 -10.40 5.06
C GLY A 155 5.88 -11.63 5.18
N LYS A 156 5.02 -11.88 4.19
CA LYS A 156 4.22 -13.13 4.14
C LYS A 156 5.09 -14.36 3.91
N ARG A 157 6.10 -14.29 3.03
CA ARG A 157 7.01 -15.41 2.77
C ARG A 157 7.84 -15.78 4.01
N HIS A 158 8.38 -14.79 4.70
CA HIS A 158 9.11 -15.01 5.96
C HIS A 158 8.22 -15.64 7.04
N ARG A 159 6.97 -15.16 7.17
CA ARG A 159 5.98 -15.76 8.08
C ARG A 159 5.61 -17.20 7.71
N ALA A 160 5.48 -17.50 6.42
CA ALA A 160 5.24 -18.87 5.98
C ALA A 160 6.41 -19.80 6.33
N HIS A 161 7.66 -19.35 6.16
CA HIS A 161 8.85 -20.12 6.52
C HIS A 161 8.98 -20.37 8.03
N THR A 162 8.48 -19.46 8.86
CA THR A 162 8.44 -19.61 10.33
C THR A 162 7.21 -20.39 10.82
N GLY A 163 6.40 -20.96 9.91
CA GLY A 163 5.24 -21.78 10.24
C GLY A 163 3.98 -21.00 10.62
N ALA A 164 3.97 -19.68 10.47
CA ALA A 164 2.84 -18.85 10.87
C ALA A 164 1.67 -19.02 9.89
N VAL A 165 0.56 -19.55 10.40
CA VAL A 165 -0.69 -19.80 9.65
C VAL A 165 -1.38 -18.50 9.19
N SER A 166 -1.00 -17.35 9.78
CA SER A 166 -1.53 -16.02 9.43
C SER A 166 -1.49 -15.67 7.94
N VAL A 167 -0.62 -16.33 7.17
CA VAL A 167 -0.46 -16.10 5.73
C VAL A 167 -1.61 -16.66 4.89
N LEU A 168 -2.37 -17.62 5.42
CA LEU A 168 -3.43 -18.32 4.70
C LEU A 168 -4.81 -17.65 4.85
N SER A 169 -4.94 -16.72 5.82
CA SER A 169 -6.09 -15.82 6.04
C SER A 169 -7.46 -16.49 6.30
N ARG A 170 -7.64 -17.78 5.99
CA ARG A 170 -8.89 -18.52 6.15
C ARG A 170 -8.61 -19.98 6.52
N ALA A 171 -9.34 -20.48 7.52
CA ALA A 171 -9.28 -21.87 7.93
C ALA A 171 -10.03 -22.79 6.93
N PRO A 172 -9.50 -24.00 6.67
CA PRO A 172 -10.28 -25.08 6.06
C PRO A 172 -11.49 -25.46 6.92
N PHE A 173 -12.51 -26.08 6.31
CA PHE A 173 -13.65 -26.58 7.06
C PHE A 173 -13.22 -27.61 8.12
N GLY A 174 -13.87 -27.62 9.29
CA GLY A 174 -13.38 -28.39 10.45
C GLY A 174 -12.31 -27.66 11.28
N TYR A 175 -11.86 -26.48 10.85
CA TYR A 175 -10.99 -25.60 11.61
C TYR A 175 -11.59 -24.20 11.73
N ARG A 176 -11.26 -23.53 12.83
CA ARG A 176 -11.55 -22.12 13.10
C ARG A 176 -10.26 -21.33 13.06
N TYR A 177 -10.26 -20.23 12.32
CA TYR A 177 -9.11 -19.32 12.28
C TYR A 177 -9.19 -18.33 13.45
N ILE A 178 -8.21 -18.40 14.34
CA ILE A 178 -8.03 -17.42 15.41
C ILE A 178 -7.05 -16.37 14.91
N THR A 179 -7.50 -15.11 14.87
CA THR A 179 -6.67 -13.98 14.46
C THR A 179 -5.59 -13.69 15.52
N ARG A 180 -4.57 -12.92 15.16
CA ARG A 180 -3.52 -12.51 16.12
C ARG A 180 -4.08 -11.72 17.29
N GLU A 181 -5.08 -10.89 17.04
CA GLU A 181 -5.76 -10.06 18.04
C GLU A 181 -6.50 -10.92 19.06
N ALA A 182 -7.29 -11.89 18.59
CA ALA A 182 -8.01 -12.82 19.45
C ALA A 182 -7.07 -13.87 20.09
N GLY A 183 -5.95 -14.18 19.43
CA GLY A 183 -5.02 -15.25 19.79
C GLY A 183 -3.86 -14.84 20.69
N GLY A 184 -3.80 -13.59 21.15
CA GLY A 184 -2.75 -13.12 22.07
C GLY A 184 -1.39 -12.85 21.40
N GLY A 185 -1.37 -12.57 20.09
CA GLY A 185 -0.16 -12.23 19.33
C GLY A 185 0.09 -13.14 18.13
N ASP A 186 -0.44 -14.36 18.16
CA ASP A 186 -0.24 -15.39 17.13
C ASP A 186 -1.55 -15.91 16.56
N ALA A 187 -1.58 -16.06 15.23
CA ALA A 187 -2.71 -16.64 14.55
C ALA A 187 -2.56 -18.16 14.45
N ARG A 188 -3.63 -18.89 14.75
CA ARG A 188 -3.64 -20.35 14.75
C ARG A 188 -4.95 -20.91 14.22
N TYR A 189 -4.93 -22.19 13.90
CA TYR A 189 -6.15 -22.96 13.66
C TYR A 189 -6.51 -23.74 14.92
N GLU A 190 -7.75 -23.59 15.34
CA GLU A 190 -8.35 -24.43 16.37
C GLU A 190 -9.34 -25.39 15.72
N ILE A 191 -9.43 -26.61 16.24
CA ILE A 191 -10.34 -27.62 15.69
C ILE A 191 -11.76 -27.23 16.09
N ASP A 192 -12.65 -27.19 15.10
CA ASP A 192 -14.08 -27.14 15.34
C ASP A 192 -14.60 -28.57 15.35
N GLU A 193 -14.82 -29.16 16.53
CA GLU A 193 -15.08 -30.59 16.66
C GLU A 193 -16.33 -31.06 15.91
N GLU A 194 -17.36 -30.20 15.82
CA GLU A 194 -18.59 -30.53 15.12
C GLU A 194 -18.34 -30.64 13.60
N ALA A 195 -17.66 -29.63 13.04
CA ALA A 195 -17.31 -29.65 11.62
C ALA A 195 -16.21 -30.68 11.31
N ALA A 196 -15.24 -30.88 12.20
CA ALA A 196 -14.15 -31.84 12.03
C ALA A 196 -14.65 -33.29 12.03
N ARG A 197 -15.70 -33.60 12.80
CA ARG A 197 -16.38 -34.90 12.74
C ARG A 197 -16.90 -35.21 11.34
N ILE A 198 -17.52 -34.23 10.68
CA ILE A 198 -18.02 -34.37 9.30
C ILE A 198 -16.85 -34.63 8.34
N VAL A 199 -15.74 -33.89 8.48
CA VAL A 199 -14.53 -34.11 7.69
C VAL A 199 -14.00 -35.53 7.86
N ARG A 200 -13.79 -35.99 9.10
CA ARG A 200 -13.30 -37.35 9.40
C ARG A 200 -14.18 -38.42 8.76
N GLN A 201 -15.49 -38.21 8.78
CA GLN A 201 -16.47 -39.12 8.19
C GLN A 201 -16.37 -39.14 6.66
N ILE A 202 -16.23 -37.98 6.00
CA ILE A 202 -15.99 -37.89 4.56
C ILE A 202 -14.71 -38.63 4.16
N PHE A 203 -13.60 -38.44 4.89
CA PHE A 203 -12.35 -39.16 4.64
C PHE A 203 -12.51 -40.67 4.81
N THR A 204 -13.28 -41.13 5.80
CA THR A 204 -13.59 -42.56 6.01
C THR A 204 -14.40 -43.12 4.86
N TRP A 205 -15.44 -42.42 4.40
CA TRP A 205 -16.29 -42.85 3.30
C TRP A 205 -15.52 -43.01 1.99
N VAL A 206 -14.58 -42.10 1.70
CA VAL A 206 -13.78 -42.19 0.47
C VAL A 206 -12.60 -43.16 0.64
N GLY A 207 -11.90 -43.06 1.76
CA GLY A 207 -10.63 -43.75 2.02
C GLY A 207 -10.77 -45.19 2.50
N HIS A 208 -11.85 -45.55 3.18
CA HIS A 208 -12.09 -46.92 3.67
C HIS A 208 -13.26 -47.58 2.93
N GLU A 209 -14.39 -46.88 2.83
CA GLU A 209 -15.61 -47.43 2.21
C GLU A 209 -15.66 -47.28 0.68
N ARG A 210 -14.68 -46.59 0.07
CA ARG A 210 -14.53 -46.42 -1.39
C ARG A 210 -15.76 -45.80 -2.08
N LEU A 211 -16.53 -44.96 -1.38
CA LEU A 211 -17.65 -44.24 -1.99
C LEU A 211 -17.16 -43.26 -3.06
N THR A 212 -17.92 -43.17 -4.15
CA THR A 212 -17.72 -42.12 -5.15
C THR A 212 -18.06 -40.75 -4.57
N LEU A 213 -17.48 -39.67 -5.12
CA LEU A 213 -17.79 -38.30 -4.68
C LEU A 213 -19.30 -37.99 -4.78
N ALA A 214 -19.99 -38.56 -5.78
CA ALA A 214 -21.44 -38.44 -5.89
C ALA A 214 -22.18 -39.19 -4.78
N GLY A 215 -21.70 -40.38 -4.39
CA GLY A 215 -22.23 -41.14 -3.26
C GLY A 215 -22.05 -40.40 -1.93
N VAL A 216 -20.89 -39.76 -1.73
CA VAL A 216 -20.65 -38.90 -0.56
C VAL A 216 -21.61 -37.70 -0.53
N CYS A 217 -21.80 -37.00 -1.65
CA CYS A 217 -22.78 -35.91 -1.74
C CYS A 217 -24.19 -36.37 -1.34
N ARG A 218 -24.63 -37.53 -1.84
CA ARG A 218 -25.95 -38.08 -1.52
C ARG A 218 -26.07 -38.41 -0.03
N ARG A 219 -25.08 -39.09 0.54
CA ARG A 219 -25.09 -39.46 1.96
C ARG A 219 -25.05 -38.24 2.89
N LEU A 220 -24.31 -37.18 2.52
CA LEU A 220 -24.32 -35.90 3.25
C LEU A 220 -25.70 -35.22 3.20
N GLN A 221 -26.37 -35.30 2.04
CA GLN A 221 -27.72 -34.77 1.86
C GLN A 221 -28.73 -35.52 2.72
N ASP A 222 -28.69 -36.85 2.71
CA ASP A 222 -29.60 -37.70 3.49
C ASP A 222 -29.41 -37.52 5.00
N SER A 223 -28.22 -37.11 5.42
CA SER A 223 -27.88 -36.84 6.83
C SER A 223 -28.16 -35.38 7.25
N GLU A 224 -28.73 -34.56 6.36
CA GLU A 224 -29.03 -33.13 6.56
C GLU A 224 -27.84 -32.27 7.04
N LEU A 225 -26.61 -32.68 6.73
CA LEU A 225 -25.40 -31.99 7.20
C LEU A 225 -25.10 -30.74 6.35
N PRO A 226 -25.03 -29.54 6.97
CA PRO A 226 -24.80 -28.30 6.23
C PRO A 226 -23.39 -28.27 5.64
N SER A 227 -23.26 -27.62 4.48
CA SER A 227 -21.96 -27.40 3.83
C SER A 227 -21.17 -26.27 4.50
N PRO A 228 -19.86 -26.14 4.24
CA PRO A 228 -19.00 -25.07 4.77
C PRO A 228 -19.48 -23.65 4.47
N THR A 229 -20.38 -23.47 3.51
CA THR A 229 -20.98 -22.18 3.13
C THR A 229 -22.40 -22.00 3.69
N GLY A 230 -22.85 -22.88 4.59
CA GLY A 230 -24.19 -22.88 5.16
C GLY A 230 -25.29 -23.36 4.20
N ARG A 231 -24.92 -23.85 3.00
CA ARG A 231 -25.88 -24.40 2.05
C ARG A 231 -26.23 -25.84 2.38
N ARG A 232 -27.47 -26.24 2.09
CA ARG A 232 -27.96 -27.62 2.30
C ARG A 232 -27.26 -28.69 1.46
N HIS A 233 -26.61 -28.31 0.35
CA HIS A 233 -26.03 -29.26 -0.60
C HIS A 233 -24.50 -29.13 -0.68
N TRP A 234 -23.82 -30.27 -0.70
CA TRP A 234 -22.38 -30.37 -0.95
C TRP A 234 -22.11 -30.62 -2.44
N SER A 235 -21.19 -29.88 -3.02
CA SER A 235 -20.77 -30.13 -4.41
C SER A 235 -19.60 -31.09 -4.50
N ARG A 236 -19.53 -31.86 -5.59
CA ARG A 236 -18.41 -32.76 -5.89
C ARG A 236 -17.06 -32.02 -5.89
N ALA A 237 -17.03 -30.81 -6.47
CA ALA A 237 -15.84 -29.97 -6.51
C ALA A 237 -15.35 -29.55 -5.10
N MET A 238 -16.27 -29.30 -4.17
CA MET A 238 -15.94 -28.93 -2.80
C MET A 238 -15.33 -30.10 -2.03
N ILE A 239 -15.95 -31.29 -2.12
CA ILE A 239 -15.41 -32.50 -1.49
C ILE A 239 -14.05 -32.84 -2.10
N HIS A 240 -13.93 -32.79 -3.43
CA HIS A 240 -12.65 -33.01 -4.11
C HIS A 240 -11.57 -32.03 -3.64
N SER A 241 -11.89 -30.73 -3.56
CA SER A 241 -10.95 -29.72 -3.06
C SER A 241 -10.60 -29.91 -1.59
N MET A 242 -11.52 -30.44 -0.78
CA MET A 242 -11.28 -30.78 0.63
C MET A 242 -10.31 -31.95 0.76
N LEU A 243 -10.53 -33.03 0.03
CA LEU A 243 -9.68 -34.24 0.06
C LEU A 243 -8.24 -33.95 -0.40
N LEU A 244 -8.06 -32.99 -1.32
CA LEU A 244 -6.74 -32.56 -1.80
C LEU A 244 -6.08 -31.49 -0.92
N ASN A 245 -6.73 -31.06 0.16
CA ASN A 245 -6.19 -30.02 1.02
C ASN A 245 -5.18 -30.62 2.02
N PRO A 246 -3.88 -30.26 1.94
CA PRO A 246 -2.84 -30.80 2.80
C PRO A 246 -3.01 -30.43 4.28
N ALA A 247 -3.85 -29.43 4.60
CA ALA A 247 -4.13 -29.05 5.98
C ALA A 247 -4.73 -30.21 6.80
N TYR A 248 -5.49 -31.12 6.17
CA TYR A 248 -6.02 -32.29 6.86
C TYR A 248 -4.97 -33.38 7.13
N ALA A 249 -3.79 -33.26 6.55
CA ALA A 249 -2.60 -34.06 6.87
C ALA A 249 -1.61 -33.32 7.78
N GLY A 250 -2.03 -32.19 8.38
CA GLY A 250 -1.17 -31.38 9.25
C GLY A 250 -0.16 -30.49 8.53
N GLN A 251 -0.33 -30.27 7.21
CA GLN A 251 0.61 -29.50 6.40
C GLN A 251 -0.01 -28.19 5.90
N ALA A 252 0.71 -27.08 6.06
CA ALA A 252 0.32 -25.77 5.53
C ALA A 252 1.13 -25.43 4.28
N LEU A 253 0.47 -25.05 3.18
CA LEU A 253 1.12 -24.65 1.93
C LEU A 253 0.87 -23.18 1.62
N TYR A 254 1.94 -22.41 1.49
CA TYR A 254 1.92 -21.02 1.01
C TYR A 254 2.64 -20.91 -0.34
N GLY A 255 2.10 -20.09 -1.26
CA GLY A 255 2.74 -19.82 -2.55
C GLY A 255 2.54 -20.88 -3.65
N ARG A 256 1.57 -21.79 -3.52
CA ARG A 256 1.28 -22.83 -4.54
C ARG A 256 0.80 -22.26 -5.88
N ARG A 257 0.21 -21.08 -5.87
CA ARG A 257 -0.33 -20.42 -7.07
C ARG A 257 0.41 -19.11 -7.29
N GLN A 258 0.75 -18.85 -8.54
CA GLN A 258 1.30 -17.58 -8.99
C GLN A 258 0.33 -16.94 -9.98
N SER A 259 0.19 -15.61 -9.92
CA SER A 259 -0.49 -14.87 -10.97
C SER A 259 0.43 -14.86 -12.19
N VAL A 260 -0.09 -15.32 -13.33
CA VAL A 260 0.58 -15.24 -14.62
C VAL A 260 -0.18 -14.23 -15.50
N PRO A 261 0.49 -13.55 -16.44
CA PRO A 261 -0.21 -12.77 -17.45
C PRO A 261 -1.24 -13.65 -18.15
N TRP A 262 -2.45 -13.12 -18.31
CA TRP A 262 -3.49 -13.82 -19.04
C TRP A 262 -3.02 -14.08 -20.47
N ARG A 263 -3.22 -15.30 -20.94
CA ARG A 263 -2.93 -15.71 -22.31
C ARG A 263 -4.24 -16.14 -22.97
N PRO A 264 -4.52 -15.71 -24.22
CA PRO A 264 -5.67 -16.21 -24.94
C PRO A 264 -5.67 -17.73 -24.99
N PRO A 265 -6.81 -18.39 -24.78
CA PRO A 265 -6.89 -19.82 -24.99
C PRO A 265 -6.56 -20.13 -26.46
N LEU A 266 -5.89 -21.27 -26.70
CA LEU A 266 -5.50 -21.71 -28.05
C LEU A 266 -6.71 -21.93 -28.98
N HIS A 267 -7.89 -22.12 -28.40
CA HIS A 267 -9.15 -22.19 -29.12
C HIS A 267 -10.16 -21.19 -28.54
N PRO A 268 -10.93 -20.49 -29.38
CA PRO A 268 -11.98 -19.61 -28.90
C PRO A 268 -12.99 -20.41 -28.08
N PRO A 269 -13.43 -19.90 -26.91
CA PRO A 269 -14.52 -20.53 -26.17
C PRO A 269 -15.77 -20.60 -27.05
N ARG A 270 -16.36 -21.80 -27.19
CA ARG A 270 -17.57 -21.97 -27.99
C ARG A 270 -18.69 -21.10 -27.42
N GLY A 271 -19.26 -20.22 -28.25
CA GLY A 271 -20.45 -19.42 -27.90
C GLY A 271 -20.19 -18.12 -27.16
N HIS A 272 -18.96 -17.62 -27.11
CA HIS A 272 -18.66 -16.27 -26.63
C HIS A 272 -17.98 -15.47 -27.75
N ASP A 273 -18.62 -14.38 -28.18
CA ASP A 273 -17.93 -13.34 -28.96
C ASP A 273 -16.77 -12.81 -28.13
N GLY A 274 -15.60 -12.73 -28.76
CA GLY A 274 -14.31 -12.79 -28.09
C GLY A 274 -13.97 -11.62 -27.15
N LEU A 275 -13.26 -12.00 -26.09
CA LEU A 275 -12.49 -11.18 -25.13
C LEU A 275 -13.33 -10.35 -24.12
N PRO A 276 -12.78 -10.18 -22.89
CA PRO A 276 -13.52 -10.29 -21.63
C PRO A 276 -14.52 -9.18 -21.34
#